data_AF-Q2IIJ8-F1
#
_entry.id   AF-Q2IIJ8-F1
#
_cell.length_a   1.000
_cell.length_b   1.000
_cell.length_c   1.000
_cell.angle_alpha   90.00
_cell.angle_beta   90.00
_cell.angle_gamma   90.00
#
_symmetry.space_group_name_H-M   'P 1'
#
loop_
_entity.id
_entity.type
_entity.pdbx_description
1 polymer ?
#
loop_
_entity_poly.entity_id
_entity_poly.type
_entity_poly.pdbx_seq_one_letter_code
_entity_poly.pdbx_strand_id
1 'polypeptide(L)' 'MARSSGRLDAARKAYREALEAARAQPTPEAWARLLAAGKELSAAEDLRSRSRRGRRPEPRAPEGGAEVADHIEGIE' A
#
# COMPACT_ATOMS: atom_id res chain seq x y z
N MET A 1 13.68 4.68 1.00
CA MET A 1 12.95 3.47 0.54
C MET A 1 13.21 2.20 1.37
N ALA A 2 14.03 2.21 2.43
CA ALA A 2 14.43 0.97 3.14
C ALA A 2 13.50 0.53 4.29
N ARG A 3 12.78 1.45 4.94
CA ARG A 3 12.00 1.14 6.16
C ARG A 3 10.73 0.31 5.89
N SER A 4 10.11 0.48 4.72
CA SER A 4 8.91 -0.26 4.33
C SER A 4 9.19 -1.74 4.03
N SER A 5 10.40 -2.03 3.55
CA SER A 5 10.84 -3.39 3.19
C SER A 5 11.04 -4.26 4.43
N GLY A 6 11.67 -3.72 5.48
CA GLY A 6 11.90 -4.47 6.72
C GLY A 6 10.61 -4.82 7.46
N ARG A 7 9.60 -3.94 7.41
CA ARG A 7 8.29 -4.18 8.04
C ARG A 7 7.50 -5.28 7.33
N LEU A 8 7.59 -5.35 6.00
CA LEU A 8 6.94 -6.40 5.21
C LEU A 8 7.62 -7.77 5.40
N ASP A 9 8.96 -7.79 5.49
CA ASP A 9 9.70 -9.02 5.74
C ASP A 9 9.40 -9.59 7.13
N ALA A 10 9.35 -8.71 8.15
CA ALA A 10 8.94 -9.08 9.50
C ALA A 10 7.51 -9.65 9.55
N ALA A 11 6.56 -9.02 8.85
CA ALA A 11 5.17 -9.51 8.77
C ALA A 11 5.09 -10.88 8.07
N ARG A 12 5.87 -11.11 7.02
CA ARG A 12 5.95 -12.41 6.35
C ARG A 12 6.52 -13.51 7.24
N LYS A 13 7.56 -13.18 8.02
CA LYS A 13 8.13 -14.11 8.98
C LYS A 13 7.12 -14.48 10.07
N ALA A 14 6.45 -13.49 10.66
CA ALA A 14 5.42 -13.71 11.67
C ALA A 14 4.26 -14.57 11.15
N TYR A 15 3.80 -14.34 9.91
CA TYR A 15 2.76 -15.15 9.29
C TYR A 15 3.19 -16.62 9.11
N ARG A 16 4.43 -16.87 8.65
CA ARG A 16 4.96 -18.23 8.51
C ARG A 16 5.10 -18.94 9.85
N GLU A 17 5.61 -18.26 10.87
CA GLU A 17 5.73 -18.83 12.22
C GLU A 17 4.36 -19.18 12.80
N ALA A 18 3.37 -18.30 12.64
CA ALA A 18 2.00 -18.57 13.07
C ALA A 18 1.35 -19.73 12.28
N LEU A 19 1.65 -19.84 10.98
CA LEU A 19 1.14 -20.94 10.15
C LEU A 19 1.72 -22.28 10.58
N GLU A 20 3.04 -22.34 10.79
CA GLU A 20 3.69 -23.57 11.26
C GLU A 20 3.23 -23.95 12.67
N ALA A 21 3.04 -22.98 13.56
CA ALA A 21 2.46 -23.21 14.89
C ALA A 21 1.02 -23.74 14.80
N ALA A 22 0.18 -23.19 13.93
CA ALA A 22 -1.19 -23.67 13.73
C ALA A 22 -1.25 -25.06 13.08
N ARG A 23 -0.28 -25.40 12.22
CA ARG A 23 -0.15 -26.74 11.64
C ARG A 23 0.34 -27.77 12.65
N ALA A 24 1.31 -27.40 13.50
CA ALA A 24 1.82 -28.27 14.55
C ALA A 24 0.78 -28.48 15.67
N GLN A 25 0.06 -27.42 16.03
CA GLN A 25 -0.96 -27.44 17.08
C GLN A 25 -2.21 -26.70 16.58
N PRO A 26 -3.18 -27.41 15.98
CA PRO A 26 -4.40 -26.84 15.43
C PRO A 26 -5.38 -26.45 16.55
N THR A 27 -4.99 -25.46 17.34
CA THR A 27 -5.78 -24.89 18.42
C THR A 27 -6.47 -23.61 17.94
N PRO A 28 -7.66 -23.25 18.46
CA PRO A 28 -8.34 -22.01 18.11
C PRO A 28 -7.46 -20.77 18.29
N GLU A 29 -6.59 -20.79 19.29
CA GLU A 29 -5.67 -19.71 19.61
C GLU A 29 -4.53 -19.57 18.59
N ALA A 30 -4.01 -20.70 18.07
CA ALA A 30 -3.04 -20.69 16.98
C ALA A 30 -3.67 -20.17 15.67
N TRP A 31 -4.92 -20.55 15.38
CA TRP A 31 -5.68 -20.00 14.25
C TRP A 31 -5.94 -18.50 14.41
N ALA A 32 -6.26 -18.02 15.62
CA ALA A 32 -6.44 -16.60 15.90
C ALA A 32 -5.14 -15.80 15.65
N ARG A 33 -3.99 -16.34 16.09
CA ARG A 33 -2.67 -15.74 15.85
C ARG A 33 -2.31 -15.72 14.35
N LEU A 34 -2.63 -16.78 13.62
CA LEU A 34 -2.45 -16.84 12.17
C LEU A 34 -3.28 -15.76 11.45
N LEU A 35 -4.56 -15.61 11.83
CA LEU A 35 -5.44 -14.59 11.25
C LEU A 35 -4.96 -13.18 11.58
N ALA A 36 -4.49 -12.93 12.80
CA ALA A 36 -3.91 -11.64 13.19
C ALA A 36 -2.65 -11.32 12.35
N ALA A 37 -1.73 -12.26 12.23
CA ALA A 37 -0.53 -12.11 11.39
C ALA A 37 -0.87 -11.90 9.90
N GLY A 38 -1.92 -12.56 9.39
CA GLY A 38 -2.41 -12.38 8.03
C GLY A 38 -2.93 -10.96 7.77
N LYS A 39 -3.65 -10.35 8.74
CA LYS A 39 -4.11 -8.96 8.64
C LYS A 39 -2.94 -7.98 8.59
N GLU A 40 -1.92 -8.19 9.42
CA GLU A 40 -0.72 -7.35 9.43
C GLU A 40 0.09 -7.46 8.13
N LEU A 41 0.21 -8.68 7.58
CA LEU A 41 0.85 -8.91 6.29
C LEU A 41 0.12 -8.17 5.17
N SER A 42 -1.22 -8.28 5.13
CA SER A 42 -2.04 -7.59 4.13
C SER A 42 -1.89 -6.06 4.24
N ALA A 43 -1.91 -5.51 5.47
CA ALA A 43 -1.71 -4.08 5.69
C ALA A 43 -0.30 -3.61 5.25
N ALA A 44 0.74 -4.39 5.53
CA ALA A 44 2.11 -4.08 5.10
C ALA A 44 2.25 -4.13 3.56
N GLU A 45 1.56 -5.05 2.89
CA GLU A 45 1.52 -5.15 1.43
C GLU A 45 0.71 -4.03 0.77
N ASP A 46 -0.42 -3.61 1.34
CA ASP A 46 -1.22 -2.49 0.83
C ASP A 46 -0.44 -1.17 0.89
N LEU A 47 0.28 -0.93 2.00
CA LEU A 47 1.17 0.24 2.12
C LEU A 47 2.27 0.24 1.06
N ARG A 48 2.84 -0.93 0.73
CA ARG A 48 3.81 -1.05 -0.37
C ARG A 48 3.16 -0.80 -1.74
N SER A 49 1.92 -1.22 -1.93
CA SER A 49 1.16 -1.02 -3.16
C SER A 49 0.78 0.45 -3.37
N ARG A 50 0.34 1.14 -2.32
CA ARG A 50 0.11 2.60 -2.33
C ARG A 50 1.39 3.38 -2.56
N SER A 51 2.48 3.00 -1.90
CA SER A 51 3.79 3.64 -2.10
C SER A 51 4.30 3.52 -3.54
N ARG A 52 4.01 2.40 -4.23
CA ARG A 52 4.34 2.25 -5.66
C ARG A 52 3.40 3.03 -6.58
N ARG A 53 2.10 3.08 -6.30
CA ARG A 53 1.14 3.87 -7.09
C ARG A 53 1.34 5.37 -6.96
N GLY A 54 1.77 5.87 -5.80
CA GLY A 54 2.11 7.28 -5.58
C GLY A 54 3.43 7.73 -6.21
N ARG A 55 4.21 6.80 -6.79
CA ARG A 55 5.40 7.09 -7.60
C ARG A 55 5.15 6.97 -9.10
N ARG A 56 3.90 7.04 -9.54
CA ARG A 56 3.63 7.41 -10.93
C ARG A 56 3.95 8.91 -11.02
N PRO A 57 4.99 9.34 -11.76
CA PRO A 57 5.06 10.75 -12.14
C PRO A 57 3.74 11.02 -12.86
N GLU A 58 3.06 12.10 -12.48
CA GLU A 58 1.99 12.64 -13.32
C GLU A 58 2.47 12.63 -14.79
N PRO A 59 1.64 12.22 -15.76
CA PRO A 59 1.98 12.43 -17.14
C PRO A 59 2.17 13.92 -17.32
N ARG A 60 3.45 14.34 -17.42
CA ARG A 60 3.85 15.71 -17.74
C ARG A 60 3.10 16.09 -19.01
N ALA A 61 2.05 16.90 -18.85
CA ALA A 61 1.33 17.46 -19.96
C ALA A 61 2.37 18.21 -20.84
N PRO A 62 2.38 17.99 -22.16
CA PRO A 62 3.28 18.72 -23.02
C PRO A 62 2.95 20.21 -22.95
N GLU A 63 3.99 21.01 -22.73
CA GLU A 63 3.97 22.44 -22.94
C GLU A 63 3.43 22.72 -24.35
N GLY A 64 2.32 23.45 -24.42
CA GLY A 64 1.74 23.97 -25.64
C GLY A 64 1.21 25.36 -25.35
N GLY A 65 2.08 26.36 -25.47
CA GLY A 65 1.67 27.75 -25.45
C GLY A 65 0.78 28.05 -26.65
N ALA A 66 -0.36 28.68 -26.39
CA ALA A 66 -1.03 29.63 -27.27
C ALA A 66 -2.18 30.27 -26.47
N GLU A 67 -1.81 31.31 -25.73
CA GLU A 67 -2.60 32.54 -25.62
C GLU A 67 -3.66 32.74 -26.73
N VAL A 68 -4.93 32.75 -26.31
CA VAL A 68 -5.99 33.62 -26.87
C VAL A 68 -6.96 33.83 -25.72
N ALA A 69 -6.76 34.91 -24.99
CA ALA A 69 -7.46 36.18 -25.21
C ALA A 69 -8.82 36.14 -24.51
N ASP A 70 -8.82 36.77 -23.33
CA ASP A 70 -9.73 37.85 -22.98
C ASP A 70 -11.18 37.68 -23.44
N HIS A 71 -12.05 37.27 -22.51
CA HIS A 71 -13.23 38.09 -22.26
C HIS A 71 -13.75 37.83 -20.83
N ILE A 72 -13.45 38.79 -19.98
CA ILE A 72 -13.95 38.93 -18.62
C ILE A 72 -15.45 39.26 -18.66
N GLU A 73 -16.17 38.73 -17.68
CA GLU A 73 -17.56 39.00 -17.33
C GLU A 73 -17.96 40.48 -17.44
N GLY A 74 -19.18 40.72 -17.94
CA GLY A 74 -19.90 41.97 -17.71
C GLY A 74 -21.42 41.80 -17.83
N ILE A 75 -22.15 41.71 -16.72
CA ILE A 75 -23.07 42.73 -16.13
C ILE A 75 -24.24 43.22 -17.02
N GLU A 76 -25.45 42.97 -16.48
CA GLU A 76 -26.81 43.52 -16.75
C GLU A 76 -27.59 43.13 -18.03
#